data_AF-A0A929X9C2-F1
#
_entry.id   AF-A0A929X9C2-F1
#
_cell.length_a   1.000
_cell.length_b   1.000
_cell.length_c   1.000
_cell.angle_alpha   90.00
_cell.angle_beta   90.00
_cell.angle_gamma   90.00
#
_symmetry.space_group_name_H-M   'P 1'
#
loop_
_entity.id
_entity.type
_entity.pdbx_description
1 polymer ?
#
loop_
_entity_poly.entity_id
_entity_poly.type
_entity_poly.pdbx_seq_one_letter_code
_entity_poly.pdbx_strand_id
1 'polypeptide(L)'
;MEKYSLYELRNNLFDKVNKIGISQKLKENPSFQDVIYSIEGKIDTMNVGINAKDIEVTEDNKNISFEYNFLGKKYSLLISNINENEIRCLKLLNQKQDRENINGYYQIDEKHINEMIAKVDDNGNLIISENFSLLDNENCSDKEVNNFTTSERKTFNKNGIMIEREFKSFGENKLQENINDVKIDSALYIPRSAFELASDFNDKYVERTLLRREMLDTARLIYKDNLNEIEYQTTVKLNEYNGLKNMSIQGYQDYPDDIVISPISKFEIDQKIIREENPKVQEGLREFSIGREEYNYNSKEDQHFIRNGVEETRNRYR
;
A
#
# COMPACT_ATOMS: atom_id res chain seq x y z
N MET A 1 17.23 -25.95 -6.28
CA MET A 1 16.55 -25.08 -7.25
C MET A 1 15.42 -25.90 -7.84
N GLU A 2 14.19 -25.54 -7.52
CA GLU A 2 12.97 -26.18 -8.00
C GLU A 2 12.38 -25.37 -9.16
N LYS A 3 11.64 -26.06 -10.04
CA LYS A 3 10.92 -25.45 -11.16
C LYS A 3 9.49 -25.98 -11.19
N TYR A 4 8.53 -25.10 -11.43
CA TYR A 4 7.10 -25.42 -11.50
C TYR A 4 6.34 -24.34 -12.27
N SER A 5 5.05 -24.56 -12.54
CA SER A 5 4.23 -23.58 -13.28
C SER A 5 3.78 -22.40 -12.40
N LEU A 6 3.50 -21.24 -13.01
CA LEU A 6 2.86 -20.14 -12.28
C LEU A 6 1.48 -20.53 -11.72
N TYR A 7 0.78 -21.43 -12.40
CA TYR A 7 -0.46 -22.02 -11.89
C TYR A 7 -0.25 -22.74 -10.54
N GLU A 8 0.83 -23.53 -10.42
CA GLU A 8 1.21 -24.17 -9.16
C GLU A 8 1.64 -23.16 -8.09
N LEU A 9 2.36 -22.08 -8.47
CA LEU A 9 2.69 -21.00 -7.55
C LEU A 9 1.43 -20.39 -6.94
N ARG A 10 0.46 -20.00 -7.77
CA ARG A 10 -0.77 -19.32 -7.31
C ARG A 10 -1.57 -20.19 -6.35
N ASN A 11 -1.72 -21.47 -6.67
CA ASN A 11 -2.49 -22.39 -5.82
C ASN A 11 -1.80 -22.72 -4.49
N ASN A 12 -0.48 -22.49 -4.37
CA ASN A 12 0.30 -22.84 -3.19
C ASN A 12 1.12 -21.64 -2.67
N LEU A 13 0.69 -20.41 -2.96
CA LEU A 13 1.53 -19.22 -2.76
C LEU A 13 1.96 -19.07 -1.30
N PHE A 14 1.02 -19.26 -0.38
CA PHE A 14 1.27 -19.23 1.06
C PHE A 14 2.38 -20.22 1.46
N ASP A 15 2.27 -21.48 1.03
CA ASP A 15 3.24 -22.53 1.35
C ASP A 15 4.60 -22.29 0.70
N LYS A 16 4.63 -21.80 -0.55
CA LYS A 16 5.87 -21.47 -1.26
C LYS A 16 6.60 -20.32 -0.58
N VAL A 17 5.91 -19.23 -0.26
CA VAL A 17 6.51 -18.10 0.47
C VAL A 17 6.91 -18.50 1.90
N ASN A 18 6.22 -19.44 2.54
CA ASN A 18 6.65 -19.93 3.85
C ASN A 18 7.96 -20.73 3.85
N LYS A 19 8.37 -21.25 2.68
CA LYS A 19 9.57 -22.09 2.52
C LYS A 19 10.83 -21.30 2.20
N ILE A 20 10.74 -20.03 1.81
CA ILE A 20 11.93 -19.22 1.45
C ILE A 20 12.76 -18.74 2.66
N GLY A 21 12.64 -19.39 3.83
CA GLY A 21 13.52 -19.15 4.99
C GLY A 21 13.15 -17.98 5.90
N ILE A 22 11.87 -17.59 5.96
CA ILE A 22 11.36 -16.50 6.82
C ILE A 22 11.12 -16.99 8.25
N SER A 23 11.21 -16.08 9.22
CA SER A 23 11.13 -16.36 10.65
C SER A 23 9.74 -16.75 11.09
N GLN A 24 9.67 -17.51 12.18
CA GLN A 24 8.39 -17.90 12.78
C GLN A 24 7.58 -16.68 13.25
N LYS A 25 8.28 -15.65 13.74
CA LYS A 25 7.67 -14.40 14.19
C LYS A 25 6.88 -13.70 13.09
N LEU A 26 7.42 -13.68 11.87
CA LEU A 26 6.75 -13.10 10.72
C LEU A 26 5.51 -13.94 10.31
N LYS A 27 5.63 -15.29 10.36
CA LYS A 27 4.53 -16.22 10.02
C LYS A 27 3.37 -16.19 11.02
N GLU A 28 3.66 -16.01 12.31
CA GLU A 28 2.66 -16.02 13.38
C GLU A 28 1.91 -14.70 13.55
N ASN A 29 2.31 -13.64 12.86
CA ASN A 29 1.53 -12.42 12.81
C ASN A 29 0.28 -12.68 11.93
N PRO A 30 -0.96 -12.47 12.43
CA PRO A 30 -2.18 -12.71 11.65
C PRO A 30 -2.30 -11.88 10.36
N SER A 31 -1.52 -10.80 10.24
CA SER A 31 -1.43 -9.99 9.02
C SER A 31 -0.39 -10.49 8.01
N PHE A 32 0.27 -11.61 8.28
CA PHE A 32 1.08 -12.26 7.25
C PHE A 32 0.25 -12.66 6.02
N GLN A 33 -1.04 -12.95 6.21
CA GLN A 33 -1.96 -13.18 5.11
C GLN A 33 -2.09 -11.93 4.20
N ASP A 34 -2.02 -10.71 4.73
CA ASP A 34 -2.03 -9.47 3.93
C ASP A 34 -0.76 -9.34 3.07
N VAL A 35 0.38 -9.89 3.53
CA VAL A 35 1.61 -9.99 2.71
C VAL A 35 1.38 -10.90 1.51
N ILE A 36 0.76 -12.07 1.73
CA ILE A 36 0.44 -13.02 0.67
C ILE A 36 -0.56 -12.42 -0.32
N TYR A 37 -1.62 -11.75 0.15
CA TYR A 37 -2.57 -11.06 -0.73
C TYR A 37 -1.93 -9.93 -1.53
N SER A 38 -0.95 -9.20 -0.97
CA SER A 38 -0.20 -8.20 -1.74
C SER A 38 0.62 -8.83 -2.86
N ILE A 39 1.28 -9.96 -2.60
CA ILE A 39 2.04 -10.70 -3.62
C ILE A 39 1.08 -11.23 -4.70
N GLU A 40 -0.05 -11.81 -4.29
CA GLU A 40 -1.07 -12.31 -5.20
C GLU A 40 -1.63 -11.19 -6.10
N GLY A 41 -2.00 -10.04 -5.53
CA GLY A 41 -2.46 -8.89 -6.30
C GLY A 41 -1.43 -8.40 -7.33
N LYS A 42 -0.13 -8.47 -7.03
CA LYS A 42 0.94 -8.16 -8.00
C LYS A 42 0.96 -9.17 -9.15
N ILE A 43 0.75 -10.46 -8.87
CA ILE A 43 0.65 -11.51 -9.90
C ILE A 43 -0.61 -11.31 -10.75
N ASP A 44 -1.75 -11.01 -10.13
CA ASP A 44 -3.04 -10.83 -10.81
C ASP A 44 -2.99 -9.67 -11.82
N THR A 45 -2.33 -8.57 -11.46
CA THR A 45 -2.13 -7.41 -12.34
C THR A 45 -1.12 -7.64 -13.48
N MET A 46 -0.59 -8.86 -13.64
CA MET A 46 0.21 -9.27 -14.81
C MET A 46 -0.65 -9.85 -15.94
N ASN A 47 -1.98 -9.98 -15.75
CA ASN A 47 -2.93 -10.47 -16.76
C ASN A 47 -2.55 -11.83 -17.38
N VAL A 48 -2.12 -12.75 -16.53
CA VAL A 48 -1.55 -14.03 -16.99
C VAL A 48 -2.61 -14.99 -17.53
N GLY A 49 -3.87 -14.84 -17.10
CA GLY A 49 -5.02 -15.58 -17.63
C GLY A 49 -4.79 -17.10 -17.71
N ILE A 50 -5.17 -17.69 -18.84
CA ILE A 50 -5.05 -19.13 -19.12
C ILE A 50 -3.60 -19.62 -19.30
N ASN A 51 -2.66 -18.71 -19.55
CA ASN A 51 -1.25 -19.04 -19.86
C ASN A 51 -0.42 -19.38 -18.60
N ALA A 52 -1.03 -19.32 -17.41
CA ALA A 52 -0.33 -19.55 -16.14
C ALA A 52 0.34 -20.94 -16.04
N LYS A 53 -0.14 -21.93 -16.80
CA LYS A 53 0.46 -23.28 -16.82
C LYS A 53 1.76 -23.34 -17.62
N ASP A 54 1.96 -22.43 -18.57
CA ASP A 54 3.09 -22.45 -19.50
C ASP A 54 4.25 -21.56 -19.04
N ILE A 55 4.06 -20.83 -17.94
CA ILE A 55 5.07 -19.93 -17.38
C ILE A 55 5.85 -20.68 -16.31
N GLU A 56 7.15 -20.84 -16.57
CA GLU A 56 8.09 -21.47 -15.64
C GLU A 56 8.43 -20.51 -14.50
N VAL A 57 8.22 -20.96 -13.27
CA VAL A 57 8.69 -20.35 -12.03
C VAL A 57 9.93 -21.08 -11.57
N THR A 58 10.95 -20.32 -11.18
CA THR A 58 12.15 -20.83 -10.52
C THR A 58 12.12 -20.50 -9.04
N GLU A 59 12.42 -21.48 -8.19
CA GLU A 59 12.52 -21.33 -6.74
C GLU A 59 13.87 -21.83 -6.22
N ASP A 60 14.46 -21.07 -5.31
CA ASP A 60 15.55 -21.50 -4.45
C ASP A 60 15.20 -21.25 -2.97
N ASN A 61 16.13 -21.53 -2.07
CA ASN A 61 15.90 -21.44 -0.62
C ASN A 61 15.58 -20.01 -0.12
N LYS A 62 15.75 -18.98 -0.95
CA LYS A 62 15.52 -17.57 -0.62
C LYS A 62 14.62 -16.85 -1.62
N ASN A 63 14.48 -17.33 -2.84
CA ASN A 63 13.86 -16.60 -3.93
C ASN A 63 12.83 -17.43 -4.70
N ILE A 64 11.77 -16.77 -5.16
CA ILE A 64 10.82 -17.27 -6.17
C ILE A 64 10.76 -16.22 -7.27
N SER A 65 10.95 -16.62 -8.53
CA SER A 65 10.95 -15.68 -9.65
C SER A 65 10.41 -16.26 -10.93
N PHE A 66 9.83 -15.40 -11.78
CA PHE A 66 9.44 -15.72 -13.14
C PHE A 66 9.40 -14.48 -14.03
N GLU A 67 9.47 -14.70 -15.34
CA GLU A 67 9.25 -13.69 -16.37
C GLU A 67 8.06 -14.08 -17.24
N TYR A 68 7.33 -13.09 -17.74
CA TYR A 68 6.17 -13.29 -18.60
C TYR A 68 6.09 -12.21 -19.66
N ASN A 69 5.93 -12.60 -20.93
CA ASN A 69 5.76 -11.68 -22.04
C ASN A 69 4.37 -11.86 -22.65
N PHE A 70 3.63 -10.75 -22.81
CA PHE A 70 2.29 -10.77 -23.39
C PHE A 70 1.99 -9.48 -24.13
N LEU A 71 1.67 -9.58 -25.43
CA LEU A 71 1.27 -8.45 -26.28
C LEU A 71 2.21 -7.22 -26.17
N GLY A 72 3.53 -7.45 -26.25
CA GLY A 72 4.53 -6.37 -26.14
C GLY A 72 4.80 -5.87 -24.71
N LYS A 73 4.14 -6.44 -23.70
CA LYS A 73 4.41 -6.18 -22.28
C LYS A 73 5.36 -7.24 -21.75
N LYS A 74 6.48 -6.82 -21.17
CA LYS A 74 7.43 -7.68 -20.47
C LYS A 74 7.29 -7.50 -18.97
N TYR A 75 6.82 -8.54 -18.30
CA TYR A 75 6.71 -8.60 -16.85
C TYR A 75 7.82 -9.46 -16.25
N SER A 76 8.28 -9.08 -15.06
CA SER A 76 9.10 -9.94 -14.21
C SER A 76 8.65 -9.81 -12.76
N LEU A 77 8.72 -10.90 -12.00
CA LEU A 77 8.43 -10.89 -10.57
C LEU A 77 9.53 -11.64 -9.82
N LEU A 78 9.95 -11.07 -8.68
CA LEU A 78 10.89 -11.66 -7.75
C LEU A 78 10.36 -11.50 -6.32
N ILE A 79 10.09 -12.63 -5.67
CA ILE A 79 9.88 -12.71 -4.22
C ILE A 79 11.21 -13.14 -3.63
N SER A 80 11.71 -12.42 -2.63
CA SER A 80 13.03 -12.63 -2.04
C SER A 80 12.97 -12.50 -0.53
N ASN A 81 13.63 -13.42 0.16
CA ASN A 81 13.99 -13.30 1.57
C ASN A 81 15.26 -12.44 1.67
N ILE A 82 15.10 -11.21 2.18
CA ILE A 82 16.21 -10.28 2.41
C ILE A 82 16.96 -10.71 3.68
N ASN A 83 16.21 -10.99 4.74
CA ASN A 83 16.66 -11.61 5.98
C ASN A 83 15.47 -12.33 6.64
N GLU A 84 15.72 -13.09 7.71
CA GLU A 84 14.68 -13.90 8.36
C GLU A 84 13.41 -13.10 8.74
N ASN A 85 13.51 -11.79 8.97
CA ASN A 85 12.38 -10.95 9.37
C ASN A 85 11.85 -10.05 8.24
N GLU A 86 12.32 -10.22 7.01
CA GLU A 86 12.02 -9.31 5.89
C GLU A 86 11.87 -10.02 4.54
N ILE A 87 10.70 -9.83 3.92
CA ILE A 87 10.38 -10.30 2.57
C ILE A 87 10.25 -9.10 1.66
N ARG A 88 10.78 -9.24 0.44
CA ARG A 88 10.58 -8.28 -0.64
C ARG A 88 9.94 -8.96 -1.84
N CYS A 89 8.87 -8.38 -2.38
CA CYS A 89 8.29 -8.76 -3.66
C CYS A 89 8.41 -7.60 -4.65
N LEU A 90 9.19 -7.80 -5.71
CA LEU A 90 9.42 -6.84 -6.77
C LEU A 90 8.74 -7.30 -8.05
N LYS A 91 7.81 -6.51 -8.58
CA LYS A 91 7.19 -6.67 -9.89
C LYS A 91 7.67 -5.54 -10.81
N LEU A 92 8.13 -5.89 -11.99
CA LEU A 92 8.45 -4.96 -13.08
C LEU A 92 7.50 -5.19 -14.25
N LEU A 93 7.15 -4.12 -14.94
CA LEU A 93 6.50 -4.13 -16.25
C LEU A 93 7.28 -3.16 -17.15
N ASN A 94 7.70 -3.60 -18.32
CA ASN A 94 8.16 -2.75 -19.40
C ASN A 94 7.19 -2.89 -20.58
N GLN A 95 6.76 -1.77 -21.15
CA GLN A 95 5.84 -1.76 -22.28
C GLN A 95 6.05 -0.53 -23.16
N LYS A 96 5.47 -0.57 -24.36
CA LYS A 96 5.15 0.64 -25.12
C LYS A 96 3.71 1.03 -24.82
N GLN A 97 3.52 2.28 -24.42
CA GLN A 97 2.21 2.82 -24.09
C GLN A 97 1.76 3.76 -25.21
N ASP A 98 0.57 3.49 -25.75
CA ASP A 98 -0.07 4.40 -26.70
C ASP A 98 -0.55 5.65 -25.94
N ARG A 99 -0.25 6.81 -26.51
CA ARG A 99 -0.69 8.14 -26.08
C ARG A 99 -1.38 8.83 -27.25
N GLU A 100 -2.32 9.72 -26.94
CA GLU A 100 -3.04 10.52 -27.93
C GLU A 100 -2.66 11.99 -27.79
N ASN A 101 -2.44 12.66 -28.92
CA ASN A 101 -2.33 14.11 -28.98
C ASN A 101 -3.12 14.67 -30.16
N ILE A 102 -3.09 15.99 -30.34
CA ILE A 102 -3.80 16.70 -31.42
C ILE A 102 -3.43 16.18 -32.82
N ASN A 103 -2.25 15.56 -32.99
CA ASN A 103 -1.75 15.04 -34.26
C ASN A 103 -1.95 13.52 -34.42
N GLY A 104 -2.64 12.85 -33.49
CA GLY A 104 -2.94 11.42 -33.52
C GLY A 104 -2.26 10.61 -32.42
N TYR A 105 -2.11 9.29 -32.66
CA TYR A 105 -1.50 8.37 -31.71
C TYR A 105 0.02 8.30 -31.86
N TYR A 106 0.71 8.24 -30.73
CA TYR A 106 2.14 7.99 -30.65
C TYR A 106 2.44 7.04 -29.50
N GLN A 107 3.63 6.44 -29.51
CA GLN A 107 4.06 5.50 -28.48
C GLN A 107 5.20 6.09 -27.66
N ILE A 108 5.13 5.87 -26.36
CA ILE A 108 6.21 6.13 -25.41
C ILE A 108 6.66 4.81 -24.78
N ASP A 109 7.90 4.77 -24.33
CA ASP A 109 8.37 3.67 -23.50
C ASP A 109 7.94 3.93 -22.06
N GLU A 110 7.41 2.90 -21.40
CA GLU A 110 6.89 2.99 -20.04
C GLU A 110 7.37 1.80 -19.20
N LYS A 111 7.85 2.09 -17.98
CA LYS A 111 8.34 1.08 -17.04
C LYS A 111 7.71 1.29 -15.67
N HIS A 112 7.02 0.26 -15.17
CA HIS A 112 6.42 0.26 -13.84
C HIS A 112 7.26 -0.60 -12.91
N ILE A 113 7.53 -0.07 -11.72
CA ILE A 113 8.25 -0.76 -10.67
C ILE A 113 7.36 -0.76 -9.44
N ASN A 114 6.91 -1.96 -9.04
CA ASN A 114 6.08 -2.15 -7.86
C ASN A 114 6.84 -3.02 -6.87
N GLU A 115 7.13 -2.48 -5.69
CA GLU A 115 7.87 -3.16 -4.65
C GLU A 115 7.05 -3.22 -3.37
N MET A 116 6.84 -4.42 -2.85
CA MET A 116 6.38 -4.63 -1.49
C MET A 116 7.56 -5.06 -0.62
N ILE A 117 7.70 -4.46 0.55
CA ILE A 117 8.60 -4.90 1.62
C ILE A 117 7.75 -5.17 2.85
N ALA A 118 7.77 -6.41 3.35
CA ALA A 118 7.12 -6.82 4.58
C ALA A 118 8.18 -7.15 5.63
N LYS A 119 8.15 -6.45 6.76
CA LYS A 119 9.14 -6.57 7.83
C LYS A 119 8.46 -6.72 9.18
N VAL A 120 8.94 -7.64 10.01
CA VAL A 120 8.52 -7.76 11.42
C VAL A 120 9.55 -7.12 12.34
N ASP A 121 9.12 -6.28 13.29
CA ASP A 121 9.98 -5.63 14.28
C ASP A 121 10.19 -6.49 15.54
N ASP A 122 10.97 -6.01 16.50
CA ASP A 122 11.26 -6.71 17.76
C ASP A 122 10.02 -6.90 18.65
N ASN A 123 8.99 -6.07 18.51
CA ASN A 123 7.73 -6.16 19.24
C ASN A 123 6.71 -7.11 18.58
N GLY A 124 7.02 -7.64 17.40
CA GLY A 124 6.10 -8.49 16.63
C GLY A 124 5.14 -7.70 15.74
N ASN A 125 5.33 -6.39 15.62
CA ASN A 125 4.56 -5.57 14.69
C ASN A 125 5.04 -5.87 13.26
N LEU A 126 4.08 -6.07 12.35
CA LEU A 126 4.35 -6.27 10.94
C LEU A 126 4.15 -4.95 10.20
N ILE A 127 5.16 -4.52 9.46
CA ILE A 127 5.14 -3.33 8.62
C ILE A 127 5.16 -3.79 7.17
N ILE A 128 4.17 -3.39 6.39
CA ILE A 128 4.11 -3.61 4.94
C ILE A 128 4.28 -2.25 4.26
N SER A 129 5.34 -2.09 3.48
CA SER A 129 5.59 -0.90 2.66
C SER A 129 5.41 -1.25 1.19
N GLU A 130 4.61 -0.48 0.47
CA GLU A 130 4.35 -0.58 -0.96
C GLU A 130 4.95 0.64 -1.65
N ASN A 131 6.02 0.45 -2.40
CA ASN A 131 6.69 1.50 -3.15
C ASN A 131 6.38 1.34 -4.64
N PHE A 132 6.04 2.45 -5.28
CA PHE A 132 5.74 2.49 -6.71
C PHE A 132 6.58 3.54 -7.41
N SER A 133 7.02 3.21 -8.62
CA SER A 133 7.59 4.13 -9.59
C SER A 133 7.00 3.83 -10.98
N LEU A 134 6.54 4.89 -11.63
CA LEU A 134 6.18 4.93 -13.04
C LEU A 134 7.22 5.77 -13.76
N LEU A 135 7.94 5.15 -14.68
CA LEU A 135 8.91 5.80 -15.55
C LEU A 135 8.35 5.88 -16.96
N ASP A 136 8.46 7.04 -17.59
CA ASP A 136 8.15 7.22 -19.01
C ASP A 136 9.05 8.26 -19.67
N ASN A 137 9.21 8.16 -20.98
CA ASN A 137 10.01 9.11 -21.77
C ASN A 137 9.16 10.18 -22.47
N GLU A 138 7.95 10.44 -21.99
CA GLU A 138 7.08 11.46 -22.58
C GLU A 138 7.71 12.85 -22.43
N ASN A 139 7.84 13.58 -23.54
CA ASN A 139 8.47 14.91 -23.56
C ASN A 139 9.87 14.98 -22.91
N CYS A 140 10.63 13.89 -22.97
CA CYS A 140 11.99 13.80 -22.46
C CYS A 140 13.02 13.78 -23.59
N SER A 141 14.24 14.25 -23.29
CA SER A 141 15.40 13.95 -24.14
C SER A 141 15.84 12.50 -23.97
N ASP A 142 16.68 11.97 -24.86
CA ASP A 142 17.17 10.58 -24.77
C ASP A 142 17.95 10.24 -23.48
N LYS A 143 18.30 11.25 -22.69
CA LYS A 143 19.05 11.14 -21.43
C LYS A 143 18.22 11.51 -20.21
N GLU A 144 16.91 11.65 -20.37
CA GLU A 144 16.00 12.01 -19.30
C GLU A 144 14.78 11.09 -19.32
N VAL A 145 14.19 10.92 -18.15
CA VAL A 145 12.95 10.15 -17.99
C VAL A 145 12.14 10.76 -16.85
N ASN A 146 10.83 10.79 -17.02
CA ASN A 146 9.91 11.14 -15.94
C ASN A 146 9.86 10.00 -14.92
N ASN A 147 9.67 10.33 -13.65
CA ASN A 147 9.54 9.39 -12.56
C ASN A 147 8.46 9.89 -11.59
N PHE A 148 7.28 9.30 -11.71
CA PHE A 148 6.20 9.48 -10.75
C PHE A 148 6.31 8.40 -9.67
N THR A 149 6.33 8.80 -8.40
CA THR A 149 6.49 7.85 -7.29
C THR A 149 5.46 8.02 -6.19
N THR A 150 5.07 6.90 -5.59
CA THR A 150 4.21 6.84 -4.40
C THR A 150 4.73 5.80 -3.42
N SER A 151 4.38 5.98 -2.15
CA SER A 151 4.69 5.02 -1.10
C SER A 151 3.53 4.88 -0.13
N GLU A 152 3.18 3.65 0.24
CA GLU A 152 2.20 3.34 1.27
C GLU A 152 2.84 2.47 2.35
N ARG A 153 2.69 2.85 3.63
CA ARG A 153 3.10 2.04 4.77
C ARG A 153 1.89 1.66 5.61
N LYS A 154 1.74 0.36 5.88
CA LYS A 154 0.73 -0.22 6.78
C LYS A 154 1.45 -0.86 7.96
N THR A 155 1.09 -0.45 9.16
CA THR A 155 1.63 -1.01 10.41
C THR A 155 0.56 -1.80 11.13
N PHE A 156 0.86 -3.07 11.38
CA PHE A 156 0.03 -4.00 12.11
C PHE A 156 0.67 -4.35 13.44
N ASN A 157 -0.11 -4.40 14.52
CA ASN A 157 0.40 -4.89 15.78
C ASN A 157 0.65 -6.41 15.75
N LYS A 158 1.21 -6.96 16.83
CA LYS A 158 1.43 -8.42 17.00
C LYS A 158 0.17 -9.29 16.86
N ASN A 159 -1.00 -8.69 17.06
CA ASN A 159 -2.31 -9.34 16.97
C ASN A 159 -2.93 -9.20 15.56
N GLY A 160 -2.23 -8.56 14.62
CA GLY A 160 -2.68 -8.39 13.23
C GLY A 160 -3.66 -7.23 13.03
N ILE A 161 -3.84 -6.35 14.01
CA ILE A 161 -4.67 -5.15 13.86
C ILE A 161 -3.86 -4.03 13.23
N MET A 162 -4.38 -3.45 12.15
CA MET A 162 -3.78 -2.27 11.54
C MET A 162 -3.96 -1.08 12.49
N ILE A 163 -2.83 -0.57 12.98
CA ILE A 163 -2.77 0.58 13.92
C ILE A 163 -2.45 1.88 13.20
N GLU A 164 -1.74 1.80 12.07
CA GLU A 164 -1.38 2.96 11.27
C GLU A 164 -1.38 2.59 9.78
N ARG A 165 -1.81 3.53 8.94
CA ARG A 165 -1.73 3.44 7.48
C ARG A 165 -1.40 4.83 6.95
N GLU A 166 -0.31 4.95 6.23
CA GLU A 166 0.12 6.23 5.65
C GLU A 166 0.42 6.05 4.16
N PHE A 167 -0.12 6.95 3.34
CA PHE A 167 0.15 7.05 1.91
C PHE A 167 0.78 8.40 1.61
N LYS A 168 1.80 8.40 0.75
CA LYS A 168 2.45 9.61 0.23
C LYS A 168 2.61 9.52 -1.29
N SER A 169 2.32 10.61 -1.97
CA SER A 169 2.62 10.83 -3.38
C SER A 169 3.63 11.97 -3.52
N PHE A 170 4.60 11.82 -4.42
CA PHE A 170 5.72 12.76 -4.57
C PHE A 170 5.68 13.58 -5.86
N GLY A 171 4.61 13.43 -6.65
CA GLY A 171 4.52 14.02 -7.97
C GLY A 171 5.53 13.42 -8.95
N GLU A 172 5.65 14.07 -10.10
CA GLU A 172 6.61 13.71 -11.14
C GLU A 172 7.95 14.43 -10.91
N ASN A 173 9.04 13.67 -10.96
CA ASN A 173 10.40 14.19 -10.97
C ASN A 173 11.15 13.65 -12.19
N LYS A 174 12.24 14.31 -12.63
CA LYS A 174 13.07 13.81 -13.73
C LYS A 174 14.33 13.12 -13.23
N LEU A 175 14.63 11.95 -13.78
CA LEU A 175 15.93 11.29 -13.65
C LEU A 175 16.78 11.58 -14.89
N GLN A 176 18.07 11.82 -14.69
CA GLN A 176 19.03 12.14 -15.75
C GLN A 176 19.66 10.86 -16.32
N GLU A 177 18.82 9.92 -16.73
CA GLU A 177 19.19 8.62 -17.28
C GLU A 177 18.21 8.23 -18.41
N ASN A 178 18.66 7.39 -19.36
CA ASN A 178 17.75 6.79 -20.34
C ASN A 178 16.84 5.77 -19.66
N ILE A 179 15.56 5.68 -20.04
CA ILE A 179 14.58 4.76 -19.42
C ILE A 179 15.05 3.30 -19.33
N ASN A 180 15.82 2.82 -20.31
CA ASN A 180 16.33 1.45 -20.34
C ASN A 180 17.46 1.21 -19.33
N ASP A 181 18.17 2.27 -18.93
CA ASP A 181 19.34 2.19 -18.05
C ASP A 181 18.98 2.48 -16.58
N VAL A 182 17.78 3.04 -16.32
CA VAL A 182 17.35 3.40 -14.97
C VAL A 182 17.34 2.18 -14.06
N LYS A 183 18.19 2.24 -13.03
CA LYS A 183 18.25 1.24 -11.97
C LYS A 183 17.01 1.31 -11.08
N ILE A 184 16.58 0.14 -10.60
CA ILE A 184 15.45 0.03 -9.64
C ILE A 184 15.69 0.89 -8.40
N ASP A 185 16.93 0.90 -7.89
CA ASP A 185 17.27 1.67 -6.70
C ASP A 185 17.18 3.18 -6.93
N SER A 186 17.55 3.69 -8.12
CA SER A 186 17.38 5.09 -8.47
C SER A 186 15.89 5.46 -8.57
N ALA A 187 15.10 4.62 -9.23
CA ALA A 187 13.68 4.86 -9.44
C ALA A 187 12.87 4.84 -8.13
N LEU A 188 13.25 3.96 -7.19
CA LEU A 188 12.57 3.79 -5.90
C LEU A 188 13.24 4.56 -4.75
N TYR A 189 14.25 5.39 -5.00
CA TYR A 189 14.96 6.12 -3.96
C TYR A 189 14.03 6.96 -3.07
N ILE A 190 13.21 7.81 -3.69
CA ILE A 190 12.24 8.66 -2.99
C ILE A 190 11.22 7.83 -2.20
N PRO A 191 10.46 6.89 -2.80
CA PRO A 191 9.41 6.19 -2.07
C PRO A 191 9.96 5.28 -0.96
N ARG A 192 11.17 4.71 -1.08
CA ARG A 192 11.79 3.93 0.00
C ARG A 192 12.17 4.78 1.22
N SER A 193 12.58 6.02 0.99
CA SER A 193 12.96 6.97 2.05
C SER A 193 11.78 7.81 2.56
N ALA A 194 10.55 7.55 2.09
CA ALA A 194 9.34 8.32 2.40
C ALA A 194 8.95 8.35 3.88
N PHE A 195 9.42 7.39 4.69
CA PHE A 195 9.03 7.23 6.08
C PHE A 195 10.23 7.06 7.02
N GLU A 196 11.42 7.42 6.54
CA GLU A 196 12.63 7.48 7.35
C GLU A 196 12.68 8.85 8.03
N LEU A 197 12.72 8.91 9.37
CA LEU A 197 12.67 10.19 10.09
C LEU A 197 13.83 11.15 9.73
N ALA A 198 14.98 10.59 9.34
CA ALA A 198 16.16 11.37 8.93
C ALA A 198 16.14 11.78 7.45
N SER A 199 15.13 11.35 6.68
CA SER A 199 15.02 11.63 5.26
C SER A 199 14.25 12.92 5.02
N ASP A 200 14.80 13.76 4.15
CA ASP A 200 14.14 14.93 3.59
C ASP A 200 12.79 14.60 2.92
N PHE A 201 12.62 13.38 2.41
CA PHE A 201 11.38 12.95 1.74
C PHE A 201 10.26 12.58 2.71
N ASN A 202 10.54 12.52 4.01
CA ASN A 202 9.48 12.33 5.00
C ASN A 202 8.46 13.48 4.94
N ASP A 203 8.91 14.71 4.73
CA ASP A 203 8.05 15.90 4.71
C ASP A 203 7.90 16.54 3.31
N LYS A 204 8.69 16.10 2.32
CA LYS A 204 8.60 16.59 0.92
C LYS A 204 7.67 15.70 0.08
N TYR A 205 6.37 15.74 0.35
CA TYR A 205 5.33 15.07 -0.45
C TYR A 205 4.43 16.09 -1.17
N VAL A 206 3.75 15.66 -2.23
CA VAL A 206 2.65 16.40 -2.86
C VAL A 206 1.35 16.11 -2.12
N GLU A 207 1.06 14.83 -1.89
CA GLU A 207 -0.14 14.39 -1.19
C GLU A 207 0.23 13.42 -0.08
N ARG A 208 -0.47 13.52 1.05
CA ARG A 208 -0.32 12.64 2.20
C ARG A 208 -1.68 12.31 2.79
N THR A 209 -1.90 11.02 3.06
CA THR A 209 -3.01 10.54 3.87
C THR A 209 -2.47 9.66 4.98
N LEU A 210 -2.69 10.03 6.24
CA LEU A 210 -2.40 9.22 7.42
C LEU A 210 -3.70 8.86 8.14
N LEU A 211 -3.87 7.57 8.41
CA LEU A 211 -4.84 7.03 9.35
C LEU A 211 -4.10 6.44 10.54
N ARG A 212 -4.49 6.85 11.75
CA ARG A 212 -4.01 6.26 13.01
C ARG A 212 -5.20 5.81 13.83
N ARG A 213 -5.26 4.52 14.17
CA ARG A 213 -6.38 3.96 14.94
C ARG A 213 -6.45 4.61 16.32
N GLU A 214 -7.64 5.07 16.71
CA GLU A 214 -7.89 5.63 18.04
C GLU A 214 -8.69 4.66 18.90
N MET A 215 -9.77 4.11 18.33
CA MET A 215 -10.61 3.11 18.98
C MET A 215 -10.95 1.95 18.03
N LEU A 216 -11.80 1.04 18.47
CA LEU A 216 -12.25 -0.15 17.73
C LEU A 216 -12.67 0.17 16.29
N ASP A 217 -13.50 1.20 16.11
CA ASP A 217 -14.13 1.58 14.84
C ASP A 217 -13.83 3.03 14.43
N THR A 218 -12.79 3.66 14.99
CA THR A 218 -12.41 5.04 14.67
C THR A 218 -10.91 5.19 14.42
N ALA A 219 -10.56 6.17 13.60
CA ALA A 219 -9.19 6.55 13.35
C ALA A 219 -9.06 8.07 13.22
N ARG A 220 -7.93 8.60 13.68
CA ARG A 220 -7.47 9.94 13.30
C ARG A 220 -7.08 9.91 11.83
N LEU A 221 -7.67 10.81 11.06
CA LEU A 221 -7.33 11.09 9.68
C LEU A 221 -6.55 12.40 9.62
N ILE A 222 -5.42 12.37 8.91
CA ILE A 222 -4.70 13.57 8.46
C ILE A 222 -4.53 13.45 6.96
N TYR A 223 -5.12 14.39 6.24
CA TYR A 223 -5.02 14.54 4.79
C TYR A 223 -4.34 15.88 4.47
N LYS A 224 -3.36 15.85 3.58
CA LYS A 224 -2.67 17.04 3.08
C LYS A 224 -2.47 16.91 1.58
N ASP A 225 -2.86 17.93 0.83
CA ASP A 225 -2.54 18.10 -0.57
C ASP A 225 -1.87 19.47 -0.73
N ASN A 226 -0.55 19.44 -0.87
CA ASN A 226 0.28 20.63 -0.95
C ASN A 226 0.14 21.34 -2.31
N LEU A 227 -0.33 20.66 -3.35
CA LEU A 227 -0.55 21.26 -4.67
C LEU A 227 -1.82 22.12 -4.69
N ASN A 228 -2.87 21.64 -4.02
CA ASN A 228 -4.15 22.34 -3.92
C ASN A 228 -4.34 23.12 -2.62
N GLU A 229 -3.29 23.20 -1.78
CA GLU A 229 -3.30 23.88 -0.47
C GLU A 229 -4.42 23.37 0.46
N ILE A 230 -4.73 22.07 0.40
CA ILE A 230 -5.75 21.43 1.24
C ILE A 230 -5.09 20.80 2.46
N GLU A 231 -5.63 21.10 3.63
CA GLU A 231 -5.28 20.41 4.87
C GLU A 231 -6.58 20.03 5.60
N TYR A 232 -6.70 18.74 5.91
CA TYR A 232 -7.85 18.22 6.63
C TYR A 232 -7.40 17.26 7.73
N GLN A 233 -7.83 17.51 8.96
CA GLN A 233 -7.48 16.69 10.11
C GLN A 233 -8.71 16.51 11.00
N THR A 234 -9.09 15.27 11.28
CA THR A 234 -10.29 14.94 12.06
C THR A 234 -10.23 13.50 12.54
N THR A 235 -11.17 13.07 13.39
CA THR A 235 -11.45 11.66 13.63
C THR A 235 -12.61 11.19 12.75
N VAL A 236 -12.46 10.01 12.14
CA VAL A 236 -13.45 9.38 11.25
C VAL A 236 -13.84 7.99 11.73
N LYS A 237 -15.04 7.54 11.34
CA LYS A 237 -15.44 6.13 11.49
C LYS A 237 -14.76 5.28 10.42
N LEU A 238 -14.31 4.10 10.84
CA LEU A 238 -13.81 3.07 9.95
C LEU A 238 -14.98 2.36 9.26
N ASN A 239 -14.75 1.92 8.03
CA ASN A 239 -15.68 1.08 7.29
C ASN A 239 -15.58 -0.37 7.80
N GLU A 240 -16.71 -0.90 8.25
CA GLU A 240 -16.83 -2.20 8.90
C GLU A 240 -17.24 -3.32 7.94
N TYR A 241 -17.50 -3.00 6.67
CA TYR A 241 -18.04 -3.96 5.69
C TYR A 241 -17.16 -5.21 5.56
N ASN A 242 -15.83 -5.03 5.57
CA ASN A 242 -14.86 -6.12 5.49
C ASN A 242 -14.22 -6.44 6.86
N GLY A 243 -14.92 -6.11 7.96
CA GLY A 243 -14.39 -6.21 9.32
C GLY A 243 -13.50 -5.02 9.71
N LEU A 244 -12.97 -5.08 10.94
CA LEU A 244 -12.22 -3.99 11.56
C LEU A 244 -10.73 -4.28 11.75
N LYS A 245 -10.23 -5.41 11.25
CA LYS A 245 -8.78 -5.73 11.25
C LYS A 245 -7.98 -4.64 10.51
N ASN A 246 -8.41 -4.32 9.29
CA ASN A 246 -7.80 -3.31 8.42
C ASN A 246 -8.50 -1.96 8.59
N MET A 247 -7.75 -0.86 8.50
CA MET A 247 -8.34 0.47 8.44
C MET A 247 -8.74 0.80 7.01
N SER A 248 -10.04 0.95 6.80
CA SER A 248 -10.61 1.51 5.59
C SER A 248 -11.62 2.58 5.96
N ILE A 249 -11.75 3.59 5.11
CA ILE A 249 -12.75 4.65 5.24
C ILE A 249 -13.81 4.43 4.14
N GLN A 250 -15.07 4.80 4.39
CA GLN A 250 -16.04 4.86 3.29
C GLN A 250 -15.60 5.95 2.31
N GLY A 251 -15.63 5.64 1.01
CA GLY A 251 -15.03 6.44 -0.05
C GLY A 251 -15.62 7.85 -0.19
N TYR A 252 -14.77 8.74 -0.72
CA TYR A 252 -14.94 10.17 -0.97
C TYR A 252 -15.11 11.02 0.28
N GLN A 253 -13.99 11.56 0.76
CA GLN A 253 -13.97 12.59 1.79
C GLN A 253 -14.53 13.87 1.17
N ASP A 254 -15.82 14.13 1.39
CA ASP A 254 -16.43 15.45 1.21
C ASP A 254 -15.86 16.52 2.17
N TYR A 255 -14.80 16.17 2.91
CA TYR A 255 -14.15 16.96 3.95
C TYR A 255 -15.18 17.71 4.79
N PRO A 256 -16.08 16.98 5.50
CA PRO A 256 -17.18 17.59 6.21
C PRO A 256 -16.68 18.57 7.28
N ASP A 257 -17.44 19.64 7.45
CA ASP A 257 -17.25 20.70 8.44
C ASP A 257 -17.75 20.27 9.84
N ASP A 258 -18.71 19.35 9.90
CA ASP A 258 -19.26 18.80 11.14
C ASP A 258 -19.22 17.26 11.14
N ILE A 259 -18.55 16.69 12.14
CA ILE A 259 -18.50 15.24 12.38
C ILE A 259 -18.83 14.98 13.84
N VAL A 260 -19.83 14.14 14.06
CA VAL A 260 -20.18 13.63 15.39
C VAL A 260 -20.13 12.10 15.37
N ILE A 261 -19.37 11.51 16.28
CA ILE A 261 -19.27 10.07 16.49
C ILE A 261 -19.73 9.79 17.92
N SER A 262 -20.93 9.25 18.03
CA SER A 262 -21.52 8.91 19.32
C SER A 262 -20.90 7.65 19.94
N PRO A 263 -21.03 7.49 21.26
CA PRO A 263 -20.74 6.23 21.93
C PRO A 263 -21.59 5.08 21.35
N ILE A 264 -21.11 3.85 21.46
CA ILE A 264 -21.81 2.64 21.03
C ILE A 264 -21.98 1.69 22.22
N SER A 265 -23.03 0.86 22.19
CA SER A 265 -23.29 -0.07 23.28
C SER A 265 -22.27 -1.20 23.35
N LYS A 266 -22.11 -1.80 24.54
CA LYS A 266 -21.34 -3.04 24.71
C LYS A 266 -21.75 -4.14 23.74
N PHE A 267 -23.06 -4.30 23.50
CA PHE A 267 -23.57 -5.28 22.56
C PHE A 267 -23.06 -5.02 21.13
N GLU A 268 -23.06 -3.78 20.66
CA GLU A 268 -22.51 -3.43 19.36
C GLU A 268 -21.00 -3.69 19.27
N ILE A 269 -20.24 -3.36 20.32
CA ILE A 269 -18.81 -3.66 20.42
C ILE A 269 -18.57 -5.17 20.27
N ASP A 270 -19.29 -5.98 21.04
CA ASP A 270 -19.16 -7.43 21.01
C ASP A 270 -19.50 -7.98 19.61
N GLN A 271 -20.59 -7.50 18.98
CA GLN A 271 -20.96 -7.89 17.62
C GLN A 271 -19.89 -7.55 16.58
N LYS A 272 -19.21 -6.40 16.72
CA LYS A 272 -18.11 -6.01 15.82
C LYS A 272 -16.89 -6.92 15.98
N ILE A 273 -16.61 -7.38 17.19
CA ILE A 273 -15.45 -8.24 17.49
C ILE A 273 -15.70 -9.70 17.05
N ILE A 274 -16.87 -10.28 17.33
CA ILE A 274 -17.13 -11.70 17.05
C ILE A 274 -17.26 -12.03 15.55
N ARG A 275 -17.39 -11.02 14.69
CA ARG A 275 -17.36 -11.18 13.22
C ARG A 275 -15.99 -11.60 12.70
N GLU A 276 -14.94 -11.32 13.46
CA GLU A 276 -13.59 -11.74 13.12
C GLU A 276 -13.40 -13.22 13.49
N GLU A 277 -12.95 -14.03 12.54
CA GLU A 277 -12.77 -15.48 12.73
C GLU A 277 -11.49 -15.79 13.52
N ASN A 278 -10.45 -14.97 13.37
CA ASN A 278 -9.16 -15.24 14.01
C ASN A 278 -9.17 -14.80 15.49
N PRO A 279 -9.01 -15.72 16.47
CA PRO A 279 -9.07 -15.38 17.89
C PRO A 279 -8.02 -14.36 18.35
N LYS A 280 -6.83 -14.38 17.75
CA LYS A 280 -5.73 -13.46 18.06
C LYS A 280 -6.06 -12.05 17.58
N VAL A 281 -6.72 -11.94 16.42
CA VAL A 281 -7.23 -10.67 15.90
C VAL A 281 -8.38 -10.17 16.79
N GLN A 282 -9.30 -11.04 17.25
CA GLN A 282 -10.33 -10.64 18.20
C GLN A 282 -9.74 -10.07 19.51
N GLU A 283 -8.68 -10.67 20.04
CA GLU A 283 -7.96 -10.14 21.22
C GLU A 283 -7.43 -8.72 20.96
N GLY A 284 -6.78 -8.51 19.81
CA GLY A 284 -6.35 -7.17 19.40
C GLY A 284 -7.51 -6.17 19.26
N LEU A 285 -8.67 -6.58 18.73
CA LEU A 285 -9.85 -5.71 18.65
C LEU A 285 -10.40 -5.35 20.04
N ARG A 286 -10.33 -6.27 21.02
CA ARG A 286 -10.74 -6.00 22.42
C ARG A 286 -9.86 -4.95 23.08
N GLU A 287 -8.56 -4.91 22.77
CA GLU A 287 -7.67 -3.85 23.26
C GLU A 287 -8.16 -2.46 22.79
N PHE A 288 -8.59 -2.34 21.53
CA PHE A 288 -9.12 -1.09 20.97
C PHE A 288 -10.58 -0.79 21.38
N SER A 289 -11.28 -1.71 22.04
CA SER A 289 -12.65 -1.47 22.51
C SER A 289 -12.72 -0.85 23.90
N ILE A 290 -11.60 -0.80 24.64
CA ILE A 290 -11.55 -0.24 26.00
C ILE A 290 -11.94 1.24 25.96
N GLY A 291 -12.97 1.62 26.72
CA GLY A 291 -13.48 3.00 26.78
C GLY A 291 -14.39 3.41 25.62
N ARG A 292 -14.62 2.54 24.64
CA ARG A 292 -15.43 2.88 23.46
C ARG A 292 -16.92 3.14 23.76
N GLU A 293 -17.44 2.58 24.84
CA GLU A 293 -18.82 2.79 25.33
C GLU A 293 -19.09 4.20 25.84
N GLU A 294 -18.04 4.94 26.19
CA GLU A 294 -18.12 6.33 26.69
C GLU A 294 -17.53 7.32 25.69
N TYR A 295 -16.72 6.82 24.74
CA TYR A 295 -16.06 7.63 23.74
C TYR A 295 -17.06 8.35 22.83
N ASN A 296 -16.95 9.67 22.80
CA ASN A 296 -17.64 10.57 21.90
C ASN A 296 -16.60 11.45 21.18
N TYR A 297 -16.84 11.74 19.92
CA TYR A 297 -16.08 12.74 19.17
C TYR A 297 -17.03 13.73 18.51
N ASN A 298 -16.66 15.01 18.58
CA ASN A 298 -17.33 16.12 17.93
C ASN A 298 -16.26 17.05 17.34
N SER A 299 -16.25 17.25 16.01
CA SER A 299 -15.24 18.09 15.35
C SER A 299 -15.25 19.54 15.82
N LYS A 300 -16.39 20.05 16.32
CA LYS A 300 -16.50 21.41 16.89
C LYS A 300 -15.82 21.58 18.24
N GLU A 301 -15.59 20.47 18.95
CA GLU A 301 -14.95 20.44 20.27
C GLU A 301 -13.49 19.99 20.19
N ASP A 302 -13.07 19.45 19.04
CA ASP A 302 -11.70 18.99 18.80
C ASP A 302 -10.76 20.16 18.48
N GLN A 303 -9.85 20.45 19.41
CA GLN A 303 -8.83 21.48 19.26
C GLN A 303 -7.85 21.22 18.09
N HIS A 304 -7.80 19.99 17.59
CA HIS A 304 -6.93 19.59 16.50
C HIS A 304 -7.69 19.37 15.18
N PHE A 305 -8.98 19.72 15.12
CA PHE A 305 -9.74 19.69 13.87
C PHE A 305 -9.22 20.77 12.92
N ILE A 306 -8.92 20.38 11.68
CA ILE A 306 -8.45 21.29 10.63
C ILE A 306 -9.27 21.02 9.36
N ARG A 307 -9.71 22.10 8.70
CA ARG A 307 -10.35 22.06 7.39
C ARG A 307 -10.02 23.33 6.61
N ASN A 308 -8.96 23.27 5.83
CA ASN A 308 -8.42 24.38 5.03
C ASN A 308 -8.41 24.01 3.54
N GLY A 309 -8.62 24.98 2.64
CA GLY A 309 -8.51 24.80 1.18
C GLY A 309 -9.66 24.01 0.50
N VAL A 310 -10.60 23.48 1.27
CA VAL A 310 -11.68 22.61 0.79
C VAL A 310 -12.82 23.37 0.08
N GLU A 311 -13.04 24.64 0.39
CA GLU A 311 -14.23 25.39 -0.07
C GLU A 311 -14.13 25.86 -1.53
N GLU A 312 -12.92 26.02 -2.06
CA GLU A 312 -12.68 26.55 -3.40
C GLU A 312 -12.76 25.49 -4.51
N THR A 313 -12.52 24.21 -4.19
CA THR A 313 -12.52 23.11 -5.16
C THR A 313 -13.92 22.77 -5.67
N ARG A 314 -14.98 23.00 -4.88
CA ARG A 314 -16.38 22.81 -5.33
C ARG A 314 -16.83 23.85 -6.39
N ASN A 315 -16.18 25.01 -6.46
CA ASN A 315 -16.53 26.07 -7.42
C ASN A 315 -15.76 25.96 -8.75
N ARG A 316 -14.63 25.23 -8.81
CA ARG A 316 -13.86 25.06 -10.07
C ARG A 316 -14.48 24.06 -11.06
N TYR A 317 -15.46 23.26 -10.61
CA TYR A 317 -16.16 22.26 -11.42
C TYR A 317 -17.66 22.58 -11.62
N ARG A 318 -18.07 23.85 -11.43
CA ARG A 318 -19.43 24.32 -11.72
C ARG A 318 -19.47 25.20 -12.97
#